data_AF-A0A7V1LHK0-F1
#
_entry.id   AF-A0A7V1LHK0-F1
#
_cell.length_a   1.000
_cell.length_b   1.000
_cell.length_c   1.000
_cell.angle_alpha   90.00
_cell.angle_beta   90.00
_cell.angle_gamma   90.00
#
_symmetry.space_group_name_H-M   'P 1'
#
loop_
_entity.id
_entity.type
_entity.pdbx_description
1 polymer ?
#
loop_
_entity_poly.entity_id
_entity_poly.type
_entity_poly.pdbx_seq_one_letter_code
_entity_poly.pdbx_strand_id
1 'polypeptide(L)'
;MARLKNVEAFCSVCNTITKMELAGDVINTEEENKRWAKCKKCKQTMIIDLVDDVKLTKVSLEGIEEEECTSYSPSKTYSIGEAIFHEGWNDFGKVLSKEKTSNGQDSISVEFQKSGLKKLIESLNI
;
A
#
# COMPACT_ATOMS: atom_id res chain seq x y z
N MET A 1 -12.30 -20.30 9.67
CA MET A 1 -11.62 -20.04 8.38
C MET A 1 -12.06 -18.67 7.88
N ALA A 2 -11.27 -17.63 8.18
CA ALA A 2 -11.63 -16.24 7.92
C ALA A 2 -11.30 -15.86 6.47
N ARG A 3 -12.30 -15.89 5.58
CA ARG A 3 -12.17 -15.26 4.26
C ARG A 3 -12.44 -13.76 4.44
N LEU A 4 -11.48 -12.91 4.12
CA LEU A 4 -11.67 -11.46 4.02
C LEU A 4 -12.76 -11.19 2.98
N LYS A 5 -13.99 -10.94 3.44
CA LYS A 5 -15.18 -10.82 2.59
C LYS A 5 -15.34 -9.44 1.98
N ASN A 6 -14.61 -8.42 2.44
CA ASN A 6 -14.90 -7.04 2.09
C ASN A 6 -13.63 -6.22 1.83
N VAL A 7 -13.72 -5.32 0.86
CA VAL A 7 -12.65 -4.42 0.44
C VAL A 7 -13.20 -3.03 0.14
N GLU A 8 -12.40 -1.99 0.29
CA GLU A 8 -12.75 -0.64 -0.15
C GLU A 8 -12.20 -0.41 -1.56
N ALA A 9 -13.12 -0.32 -2.53
CA ALA A 9 -12.76 -0.13 -3.92
C ALA A 9 -13.60 0.99 -4.53
N PHE A 10 -13.08 1.59 -5.60
CA PHE A 10 -13.82 2.57 -6.38
C PHE A 10 -14.98 1.91 -7.12
N CYS A 11 -16.17 2.48 -7.01
CA CYS A 11 -17.34 2.02 -7.75
C CYS A 11 -17.59 2.94 -8.95
N SER A 12 -17.45 2.42 -10.17
CA SER A 12 -17.73 3.18 -11.40
C SER A 12 -19.19 3.65 -11.51
N VAL A 13 -20.12 2.99 -10.80
CA VAL A 13 -21.54 3.36 -10.79
C VAL A 13 -21.83 4.44 -9.73
N CYS A 14 -21.26 4.32 -8.54
CA CYS A 14 -21.46 5.33 -7.49
C CYS A 14 -20.51 6.52 -7.63
N ASN A 15 -19.52 6.42 -8.53
CA ASN A 15 -18.42 7.35 -8.71
C ASN A 15 -17.73 7.74 -7.37
N THR A 16 -17.63 6.77 -6.46
CA THR A 16 -17.05 6.96 -5.11
C THR A 16 -16.42 5.66 -4.64
N ILE A 17 -15.46 5.78 -3.71
CA ILE A 17 -14.90 4.64 -2.99
C ILE A 17 -15.95 4.15 -2.01
N THR A 18 -16.23 2.84 -2.03
CA THR A 18 -17.23 2.23 -1.16
C THR A 18 -16.78 0.84 -0.73
N LYS A 19 -17.32 0.38 0.39
CA LYS A 19 -17.16 -1.01 0.82
C LYS A 19 -17.84 -1.94 -0.18
N MET A 20 -17.05 -2.83 -0.76
CA MET A 20 -17.47 -3.89 -1.66
C MET A 20 -17.30 -5.26 -1.01
N GLU A 21 -18.05 -6.25 -1.49
CA GLU A 21 -17.98 -7.63 -1.06
C GLU A 21 -17.40 -8.51 -2.18
N LEU A 22 -16.31 -9.21 -1.90
CA LEU A 22 -15.65 -10.07 -2.89
C LEU A 22 -16.50 -11.32 -3.13
N ALA A 23 -16.94 -11.50 -4.38
CA ALA A 23 -17.87 -12.54 -4.81
C ALA A 23 -17.18 -13.74 -5.49
N GLY A 24 -15.90 -13.62 -5.88
CA GLY A 24 -15.12 -14.74 -6.45
C GLY A 24 -13.95 -14.27 -7.32
N ASP A 25 -13.11 -15.22 -7.71
CA ASP A 25 -12.00 -15.01 -8.64
C ASP A 25 -12.52 -14.90 -10.09
N VAL A 26 -11.85 -14.11 -10.93
CA VAL A 26 -12.15 -14.08 -12.37
C VAL A 26 -11.44 -15.27 -13.03
N ILE A 27 -12.22 -16.24 -13.52
CA ILE A 27 -11.68 -17.41 -14.21
C ILE A 27 -11.34 -16.97 -15.65
N ASN A 28 -10.11 -17.25 -16.10
CA ASN A 28 -9.54 -16.96 -17.45
C ASN A 28 -8.76 -15.65 -17.65
N THR A 29 -8.13 -15.10 -16.61
CA THR A 29 -7.11 -14.06 -16.77
C THR A 29 -5.79 -14.54 -16.16
N GLU A 30 -4.69 -14.43 -16.92
CA GLU A 30 -3.32 -14.62 -16.41
C GLU A 30 -2.97 -13.62 -15.29
N GLU A 31 -3.84 -12.63 -15.08
CA GLU A 31 -3.79 -11.64 -14.01
C GLU A 31 -4.58 -12.16 -12.78
N GLU A 32 -3.89 -12.80 -11.84
CA GLU A 32 -4.45 -13.33 -10.57
C GLU A 32 -5.07 -12.25 -9.65
N ASN A 33 -4.90 -10.96 -10.00
CA ASN A 33 -5.26 -9.82 -9.16
C ASN A 33 -6.69 -9.30 -9.38
N LYS A 34 -7.39 -9.73 -10.44
CA LYS A 34 -8.76 -9.29 -10.73
C LYS A 34 -9.79 -10.15 -10.02
N ARG A 35 -10.72 -9.51 -9.30
CA ARG A 35 -11.80 -10.20 -8.57
C ARG A 35 -13.15 -9.57 -8.83
N TRP A 36 -14.19 -10.40 -8.79
CA TRP A 36 -15.56 -9.91 -8.77
C TRP A 36 -15.89 -9.33 -7.40
N ALA A 37 -16.37 -8.10 -7.38
CA ALA A 37 -16.76 -7.39 -6.17
C ALA A 37 -18.14 -6.76 -6.32
N LYS A 38 -18.96 -6.87 -5.28
CA LYS A 38 -20.30 -6.29 -5.20
C LYS A 38 -20.30 -5.05 -4.33
N CYS A 39 -20.62 -3.89 -4.91
CA CYS A 39 -20.74 -2.64 -4.16
C CYS A 39 -21.89 -2.73 -3.14
N LYS A 40 -21.66 -2.40 -1.86
CA LYS A 40 -22.75 -2.39 -0.86
C LYS A 40 -23.73 -1.23 -1.02
N LYS A 41 -23.35 -0.17 -1.75
CA LYS A 41 -24.18 1.02 -1.96
C LYS A 41 -25.17 0.84 -3.11
N CYS A 42 -24.69 0.61 -4.33
CA CYS A 42 -25.57 0.40 -5.50
C CYS A 42 -25.94 -1.06 -5.75
N LYS A 43 -25.38 -2.01 -4.96
CA LYS A 43 -25.56 -3.47 -5.13
C LYS A 43 -25.07 -4.03 -6.46
N GLN A 44 -24.40 -3.23 -7.27
CA GLN A 44 -23.87 -3.67 -8.56
C GLN A 44 -22.58 -4.46 -8.39
N THR A 45 -22.46 -5.54 -9.16
CA THR A 45 -21.28 -6.39 -9.22
C THR A 45 -20.39 -5.96 -10.38
N MET A 46 -19.10 -5.79 -10.11
CA MET A 46 -18.11 -5.38 -11.10
C MET A 46 -16.78 -6.08 -10.84
N ILE A 47 -15.91 -6.10 -11.85
CA ILE A 47 -14.53 -6.56 -11.69
C ILE A 47 -13.73 -5.40 -11.11
N ILE A 48 -12.95 -5.68 -10.07
CA ILE A 48 -11.97 -4.75 -9.50
C ILE A 48 -10.60 -5.39 -9.57
N ASP A 49 -9.58 -4.58 -9.83
CA ASP A 49 -8.19 -4.98 -9.64
C ASP A 49 -7.78 -4.78 -8.17
N LEU A 50 -7.27 -5.83 -7.51
CA LEU A 50 -6.82 -5.74 -6.13
C LEU A 50 -5.55 -4.90 -5.93
N VAL A 51 -4.83 -4.58 -7.00
CA VAL A 51 -3.61 -3.77 -6.95
C VAL A 51 -3.92 -2.31 -7.31
N ASP A 52 -4.71 -2.09 -8.37
CA ASP A 52 -5.00 -0.74 -8.88
C ASP A 52 -6.28 -0.11 -8.30
N ASP A 53 -7.38 -0.87 -8.16
CA ASP A 53 -8.70 -0.34 -7.79
C ASP A 53 -8.99 -0.40 -6.28
N VAL A 54 -8.29 -1.29 -5.58
CA VAL A 54 -8.30 -1.32 -4.13
C VAL A 54 -7.38 -0.20 -3.67
N LYS A 55 -7.94 0.77 -2.95
CA LYS A 55 -7.09 1.51 -2.02
C LYS A 55 -6.57 0.45 -1.07
N LEU A 56 -5.33 0.00 -1.30
CA LEU A 56 -4.51 -0.68 -0.32
C LEU A 56 -4.88 -0.04 0.99
N THR A 57 -5.55 -0.85 1.83
CA THR A 57 -6.06 -0.45 3.14
C THR A 57 -5.09 0.57 3.64
N LYS A 58 -5.54 1.84 3.70
CA LYS A 58 -4.68 2.95 4.12
C LYS A 58 -3.88 2.37 5.26
N VAL A 59 -2.57 2.28 5.07
CA VAL A 59 -1.70 1.99 6.19
C VAL A 59 -2.18 2.99 7.23
N SER A 60 -2.79 2.51 8.31
CA SER A 60 -3.27 3.39 9.36
C SER A 60 -2.02 4.05 9.89
N LEU A 61 -1.76 5.25 9.40
CA LEU A 61 -0.74 6.18 9.87
C LEU A 61 -1.23 6.85 11.18
N GLU A 62 -2.44 6.51 11.64
CA GLU A 62 -2.99 6.88 12.94
C GLU A 62 -2.37 5.98 14.02
N GLY A 63 -1.50 6.57 14.85
CA GLY A 63 -0.87 5.89 15.98
C GLY A 63 0.59 5.50 15.80
N ILE A 64 1.34 6.10 14.86
CA ILE A 64 2.80 6.02 14.91
C ILE A 64 3.24 6.88 16.09
N GLU A 65 3.42 6.23 17.24
CA GLU A 65 3.99 6.83 18.44
C GLU A 65 5.46 7.18 18.13
N GLU A 66 5.87 8.42 18.45
CA GLU A 66 7.22 8.95 18.18
C GLU A 66 8.35 8.07 18.75
N GLU A 67 8.04 7.15 19.67
CA GLU A 67 8.99 6.25 20.33
C GLU A 67 9.47 5.05 19.48
N GLU A 68 8.77 4.69 18.39
CA GLU A 68 9.19 3.60 17.47
C GLU A 68 9.63 4.09 16.07
N CYS A 69 9.85 5.39 15.90
CA CYS A 69 10.29 5.93 14.61
C CYS A 69 11.82 5.84 14.47
N THR A 70 12.29 5.17 13.41
CA THR A 70 13.72 5.16 13.08
C THR A 70 14.05 6.35 12.16
N SER A 71 15.00 7.19 12.53
CA SER A 71 15.50 8.22 11.60
C SER A 71 16.10 7.57 10.35
N TYR A 72 15.66 8.06 9.19
CA TYR A 72 16.15 7.64 7.89
C TYR A 72 17.64 7.93 7.75
N SER A 73 18.38 6.94 7.27
CA SER A 73 19.80 7.02 6.92
C SER A 73 20.07 6.04 5.78
N PRO A 74 20.77 6.48 4.72
CA PRO A 74 21.06 5.61 3.58
C PRO A 74 21.97 4.43 3.94
N SER A 75 22.70 4.47 5.06
CA SER A 75 23.56 3.37 5.52
C SER A 75 22.82 2.32 6.36
N LYS A 76 21.58 2.59 6.78
CA LYS A 76 20.76 1.65 7.54
C LYS A 76 19.94 0.76 6.59
N THR A 77 19.34 -0.28 7.17
CA THR A 77 18.42 -1.20 6.50
C THR A 77 17.08 -1.12 7.23
N TYR A 78 15.98 -1.19 6.48
CA TYR A 78 14.62 -1.03 7.04
C TYR A 78 13.75 -2.24 6.74
N SER A 79 12.75 -2.51 7.57
CA SER A 79 11.78 -3.58 7.34
C SER A 79 10.49 -3.08 6.70
N ILE A 80 9.82 -3.92 5.90
CA ILE A 80 8.48 -3.59 5.39
C ILE A 80 7.53 -3.42 6.59
N GLY A 81 6.85 -2.29 6.63
CA GLY A 81 5.98 -1.89 7.74
C GLY A 81 6.68 -1.11 8.85
N GLU A 82 7.99 -0.87 8.76
CA GLU A 82 8.70 -0.01 9.71
C GLU A 82 8.33 1.47 9.49
N ALA A 83 8.21 2.22 10.59
CA ALA A 83 7.99 3.66 10.55
C ALA A 83 9.33 4.39 10.52
N ILE A 84 9.51 5.28 9.55
CA ILE A 84 10.72 6.06 9.38
C ILE A 84 10.43 7.55 9.38
N PHE A 85 11.36 8.31 9.95
CA PHE A 85 11.35 9.77 9.91
C PHE A 85 12.42 10.29 8.98
N HIS A 86 12.05 11.17 8.04
CA HIS A 86 13.01 11.78 7.13
C HIS A 86 13.27 13.24 7.53
N GLU A 87 14.45 13.51 8.10
CA GLU A 87 14.82 14.84 8.62
C GLU A 87 14.70 15.95 7.56
N GLY A 88 15.14 15.69 6.33
CA GLY A 88 15.07 16.67 5.24
C GLY A 88 13.65 17.05 4.81
N TRP A 89 12.64 16.25 5.14
CA TRP A 89 11.23 16.51 4.81
C TRP A 89 10.39 16.82 6.05
N ASN A 90 10.95 16.61 7.25
CA ASN A 90 10.25 16.71 8.52
C ASN A 90 8.90 15.96 8.46
N ASP A 91 8.96 14.72 7.97
CA ASP A 91 7.82 13.91 7.62
C ASP A 91 8.04 12.45 8.06
N PHE A 92 6.96 11.82 8.49
CA PHE A 92 6.93 10.44 8.93
C PHE A 92 6.26 9.59 7.87
N GLY A 93 6.83 8.42 7.61
CA GLY A 93 6.30 7.50 6.63
C GLY A 93 6.48 6.06 7.04
N LYS A 94 5.77 5.15 6.36
CA LYS A 94 5.89 3.71 6.57
C LYS A 94 6.46 3.05 5.32
N VAL A 95 7.41 2.14 5.52
CA VAL A 95 7.97 1.35 4.44
C VAL A 95 6.89 0.41 3.88
N LEU A 96 6.60 0.52 2.59
CA LEU A 96 5.63 -0.32 1.88
C LEU A 96 6.28 -1.51 1.19
N SER A 97 7.45 -1.30 0.60
CA SER A 97 8.15 -2.34 -0.15
C SER A 97 9.65 -2.09 -0.21
N LYS A 98 10.39 -3.14 -0.55
CA LYS A 98 11.83 -3.11 -0.79
C LYS A 98 12.09 -3.65 -2.20
N GLU A 99 12.97 -3.00 -2.94
CA GLU A 99 13.34 -3.39 -4.30
C GLU A 99 14.84 -3.17 -4.51
N LYS A 100 15.46 -4.08 -5.27
CA LYS A 100 16.85 -3.92 -5.71
C LYS A 100 16.86 -3.20 -7.04
N THR A 101 17.51 -2.05 -7.09
CA THR A 101 17.66 -1.24 -8.31
C THR A 101 18.59 -1.93 -9.31
N SER A 102 18.49 -1.56 -10.59
CA SER A 102 19.35 -2.09 -11.66
C SER A 102 20.86 -1.87 -11.40
N ASN A 103 21.20 -0.90 -10.56
CA ASN A 103 22.57 -0.60 -10.14
C ASN A 103 23.05 -1.47 -8.97
N GLY A 104 22.26 -2.47 -8.55
CA GLY A 104 22.56 -3.39 -7.45
C GLY A 104 22.27 -2.83 -6.05
N GLN A 105 21.93 -1.55 -5.94
CA GLN A 105 21.62 -0.86 -4.68
C GLN A 105 20.23 -1.24 -4.19
N ASP A 106 20.09 -1.37 -2.87
CA ASP A 106 18.81 -1.64 -2.23
C ASP A 106 18.04 -0.34 -2.02
N SER A 107 16.74 -0.38 -2.28
CA SER A 107 15.86 0.78 -2.16
C SER A 107 14.53 0.40 -1.52
N ILE A 108 13.96 1.35 -0.80
CA ILE A 108 12.69 1.20 -0.10
C ILE A 108 11.67 2.19 -0.67
N SER A 109 10.44 1.73 -0.87
CA SER A 109 9.30 2.60 -1.15
C SER A 109 8.59 2.91 0.16
N VAL A 110 8.43 4.19 0.47
CA VAL A 110 7.92 4.69 1.74
C VAL A 110 6.77 5.64 1.46
N GLU A 111 5.63 5.41 2.10
CA GLU A 111 4.49 6.33 2.05
C GLU A 111 4.55 7.29 3.23
N PHE A 112 4.86 8.55 2.93
CA PHE A 112 4.93 9.64 3.88
C PHE A 112 3.57 10.33 4.07
N GLN A 113 3.30 10.81 5.29
CA GLN A 113 2.05 11.46 5.64
C GLN A 113 1.78 12.74 4.84
N LYS A 114 2.78 13.60 4.66
CA LYS A 114 2.62 14.87 3.93
C LYS A 114 3.10 14.77 2.48
N SER A 115 4.18 14.02 2.26
CA SER A 115 4.92 14.00 0.99
C SER A 115 4.49 12.88 0.04
N GLY A 116 3.62 11.97 0.50
CA GLY A 116 3.14 10.82 -0.27
C GLY A 116 4.22 9.75 -0.49
N LEU A 117 4.07 8.96 -1.55
CA LEU A 117 4.97 7.85 -1.85
C LEU A 117 6.32 8.33 -2.39
N LYS A 118 7.42 7.88 -1.76
CA LYS A 118 8.80 8.22 -2.09
C LYS A 118 9.68 6.98 -2.10
N LYS A 119 10.64 6.93 -3.01
CA LYS A 119 11.70 5.91 -3.03
C LYS A 119 12.96 6.46 -2.39
N LEU A 120 13.53 5.69 -1.48
CA LEU A 120 14.75 6.01 -0.74
C LEU A 120 15.77 4.88 -0.93
N ILE A 121 17.05 5.18 -0.78
CA ILE A 121 18.13 4.19 -0.84
C ILE A 121 18.40 3.69 0.57
N GLU A 122 18.73 2.42 0.71
CA GLU A 122 19.16 1.82 1.97
C GLU A 122 20.45 1.02 1.75
N SER A 123 21.11 0.65 2.85
CA SER A 123 22.27 -0.23 2.84
C SER A 123 23.40 0.24 1.91
N LEU A 124 23.57 1.56 1.80
CA LEU A 124 24.67 2.19 1.08
C LEU A 124 25.97 1.93 1.86
N ASN A 125 26.67 0.86 1.48
CA ASN A 125 28.07 0.66 1.83
C ASN A 125 28.91 1.55 0.91
N ILE A 126 29.49 2.60 1.47
CA ILE A 126 30.50 3.45 0.83
C ILE A 126 31.88 2.86 1.12
#